data_AF-A0A1I6WFC8-F1
#
_entry.id   AF-A0A1I6WFC8-F1
#
_cell.length_a   1.000
_cell.length_b   1.000
_cell.length_c   1.000
_cell.angle_alpha   90.00
_cell.angle_beta   90.00
_cell.angle_gamma   90.00
#
_symmetry.space_group_name_H-M   'P 1'
#
loop_
_entity.id
_entity.type
_entity.pdbx_description
1 polymer ?
#
loop_
_entity_poly.entity_id
_entity_poly.type
_entity_poly.pdbx_seq_one_letter_code
_entity_poly.pdbx_strand_id
1 'polypeptide(L)' 'MSKDTRKQVEAAIIAVMAQAEVDSRCPLAAAEAAFPGTPAMVLGGCYAELQMAQEDAWWEAVERTIDSTVIRDAVAAAAQ' A
#
# COMPACT_ATOMS: atom_id res chain seq x y z
N MET A 1 -11.11 6.13 23.39
CA MET A 1 -10.70 6.83 22.16
C MET A 1 -11.87 6.84 21.20
N SER A 2 -12.19 7.99 20.59
CA SER A 2 -13.16 8.01 19.49
C SER A 2 -12.60 7.19 18.32
N LYS A 3 -13.49 6.62 17.49
CA LYS A 3 -13.08 5.93 16.26
C LYS A 3 -12.28 6.86 15.33
N ASP A 4 -12.47 8.17 15.47
CA ASP A 4 -11.76 9.19 14.70
C ASP A 4 -10.28 9.27 15.04
N THR A 5 -9.91 9.21 16.33
CA THR A 5 -8.50 9.23 16.73
C THR A 5 -7.75 8.00 16.21
N ARG A 6 -8.38 6.81 16.26
CA ARG A 6 -7.76 5.59 15.74
C ARG A 6 -7.46 5.72 14.24
N LYS A 7 -8.45 6.13 13.45
CA LYS A 7 -8.30 6.32 12.00
C LYS A 7 -7.26 7.38 11.65
N GLN A 8 -7.20 8.47 12.42
CA GLN A 8 -6.19 9.51 12.21
C GLN A 8 -4.77 9.00 12.43
N VAL A 9 -4.57 8.15 13.44
CA VAL A 9 -3.27 7.52 13.70
C VAL A 9 -2.91 6.51 12.61
N GLU A 10 -3.83 5.63 12.23
CA GLU A 10 -3.62 4.66 11.13
C GLU A 10 -3.27 5.38 9.82
N ALA A 11 -4.01 6.45 9.46
CA ALA A 11 -3.71 7.26 8.28
C ALA A 11 -2.34 7.93 8.33
N ALA A 12 -1.91 8.43 9.50
CA ALA A 12 -0.60 9.03 9.66
C ALA A 12 0.54 8.00 9.53
N ILE A 13 0.35 6.79 10.05
CA ILE A 13 1.29 5.67 9.89
C ILE A 13 1.42 5.30 8.40
N ILE A 14 0.29 5.15 7.70
CA ILE A 14 0.26 4.84 6.25
C ILE A 14 1.02 5.91 5.45
N ALA A 15 0.82 7.19 5.77
CA ALA A 15 1.54 8.27 5.10
C ALA A 15 3.07 8.19 5.29
N VAL A 16 3.54 7.85 6.50
CA VAL A 16 4.97 7.61 6.76
C VAL A 16 5.50 6.43 5.95
N MET A 17 4.74 5.33 5.89
CA MET A 17 5.12 4.15 5.12
C MET A 17 5.21 4.44 3.62
N ALA A 18 4.21 5.13 3.05
CA ALA A 18 4.19 5.52 1.65
C ALA A 18 5.40 6.40 1.30
N GLN A 19 5.73 7.37 2.15
CA GLN A 19 6.92 8.21 1.93
C GLN A 19 8.21 7.40 2.00
N ALA A 20 8.30 6.41 2.89
CA ALA A 20 9.46 5.53 2.96
C ALA A 20 9.67 4.71 1.68
N GLU A 21 8.60 4.23 1.03
CA GLU A 21 8.72 3.52 -0.26
C GLU A 21 9.23 4.43 -1.37
N VAL A 22 8.72 5.66 -1.45
CA VAL A 22 9.21 6.69 -2.38
C VAL A 22 10.70 6.94 -2.17
N ASP A 23 11.15 6.96 -0.92
CA ASP A 23 12.57 7.13 -0.55
C ASP A 23 13.39 5.83 -0.68
N SER A 24 12.82 4.73 -1.16
CA SER A 24 13.45 3.39 -1.22
C SER A 24 13.95 2.87 0.15
N ARG A 25 13.23 3.21 1.22
CA ARG A 25 13.47 2.75 2.60
C ARG A 25 12.43 1.69 3.01
N CYS A 26 12.76 0.91 4.05
CA CYS A 26 11.84 -0.08 4.60
C CYS A 26 10.63 0.62 5.29
N PRO A 27 9.38 0.40 4.84
CA PRO A 27 8.21 1.10 5.37
C PRO A 27 7.90 0.76 6.82
N LEU A 28 7.99 -0.53 7.19
CA LEU A 28 7.77 -0.99 8.55
C LEU A 28 8.79 -0.39 9.52
N ALA A 29 10.07 -0.33 9.13
CA ALA A 29 11.12 0.27 9.96
C ALA A 29 10.92 1.79 10.12
N ALA A 30 10.50 2.48 9.06
CA ALA A 30 10.19 3.91 9.12
C ALA A 30 8.98 4.20 10.04
N ALA A 31 7.95 3.36 9.99
CA ALA A 31 6.78 3.49 10.84
C ALA A 31 7.11 3.21 12.32
N GLU A 32 7.88 2.17 12.62
CA GLU A 32 8.31 1.89 14.00
C GLU A 32 9.15 3.04 14.57
N ALA A 33 10.03 3.64 13.76
CA ALA A 33 10.83 4.79 14.19
C ALA A 33 9.97 6.05 14.45
N ALA A 34 8.93 6.27 13.66
CA ALA A 34 8.03 7.43 13.80
C ALA A 34 6.96 7.24 14.89
N PHE A 35 6.52 6.00 15.12
CA PHE A 35 5.47 5.63 16.08
C PHE A 35 5.96 4.50 17.01
N PRO A 36 6.95 4.78 17.87
CA PRO A 36 7.59 3.76 18.69
C PRO A 36 6.62 3.10 19.66
N GLY A 37 6.71 1.77 19.79
CA GLY A 37 5.86 1.00 20.69
C GLY A 37 4.46 0.72 20.12
N THR A 38 4.21 1.06 18.85
CA THR A 38 3.01 0.62 18.15
C THR A 38 3.06 -0.91 17.98
N PRO A 39 1.98 -1.65 18.31
CA PRO A 39 1.99 -3.09 18.14
C PRO A 39 2.27 -3.50 16.70
N ALA A 40 3.11 -4.52 16.50
CA ALA A 40 3.48 -5.01 15.17
C ALA A 40 2.27 -5.37 14.30
N MET A 41 1.18 -5.87 14.89
CA MET A 41 -0.07 -6.15 14.17
C MET A 41 -0.76 -4.89 13.63
N VAL A 42 -0.66 -3.76 14.33
CA VAL A 42 -1.20 -2.48 13.86
C VAL A 42 -0.37 -1.95 12.70
N LEU A 43 0.97 -2.01 12.81
CA LEU A 43 1.86 -1.65 11.71
C LEU A 43 1.66 -2.55 10.49
N GLY A 44 1.52 -3.86 10.70
CA GLY A 44 1.22 -4.81 9.63
C GLY A 44 -0.13 -4.54 8.96
N GLY A 45 -1.15 -4.15 9.72
CA GLY A 45 -2.45 -3.73 9.19
C GLY A 45 -2.34 -2.47 8.31
N CYS A 46 -1.63 -1.44 8.80
CA CYS A 46 -1.38 -0.22 8.02
C CYS A 46 -0.58 -0.51 6.74
N TYR A 47 0.41 -1.39 6.81
CA TYR A 47 1.20 -1.79 5.65
C TYR A 47 0.34 -2.54 4.62
N ALA A 48 -0.53 -3.46 5.06
CA ALA A 48 -1.46 -4.14 4.18
C ALA A 48 -2.42 -3.16 3.48
N GLU A 49 -2.98 -2.19 4.22
CA GLU A 49 -3.84 -1.14 3.64
C GLU A 49 -3.10 -0.30 2.59
N LEU A 50 -1.84 0.06 2.85
CA LEU A 50 -0.99 0.75 1.87
C LEU A 50 -0.81 -0.07 0.58
N GLN A 51 -0.47 -1.36 0.70
CA GLN A 51 -0.24 -2.22 -0.46
C GLN A 51 -1.52 -2.45 -1.27
N MET A 52 -2.66 -2.65 -0.59
CA MET A 52 -3.97 -2.78 -1.25
C MET A 52 -4.30 -1.52 -2.06
N ALA A 53 -4.09 -0.32 -1.49
CA ALA A 53 -4.34 0.93 -2.21
C ALA A 53 -3.45 1.09 -3.46
N GLN A 54 -2.22 0.59 -3.43
CA GLN A 54 -1.33 0.61 -4.59
C GLN A 54 -1.73 -0.41 -5.66
N GLU A 55 -2.16 -1.60 -5.24
CA GLU A 55 -2.69 -2.62 -6.15
C GLU A 55 -3.94 -2.11 -6.86
N ASP A 56 -4.89 -1.51 -6.11
CA ASP A 56 -6.09 -0.91 -6.68
C ASP A 56 -5.73 0.20 -7.69
N ALA A 57 -4.80 1.09 -7.33
CA ALA A 57 -4.33 2.15 -8.23
C ALA A 57 -3.67 1.58 -9.51
N TRP A 58 -2.97 0.45 -9.40
CA TRP A 58 -2.39 -0.23 -10.55
C TRP A 58 -3.48 -0.84 -11.45
N TRP A 59 -4.49 -1.50 -10.88
CA TRP A 59 -5.63 -2.03 -11.65
C TRP A 59 -6.40 -0.94 -12.38
N GLU A 60 -6.68 0.19 -11.70
CA GLU A 60 -7.32 1.35 -12.33
C GLU A 60 -6.47 1.90 -13.49
N ALA A 61 -5.14 1.93 -13.36
CA ALA A 61 -4.25 2.37 -14.42
C ALA A 61 -4.28 1.39 -15.62
N VAL A 62 -4.30 0.08 -15.37
CA VAL A 62 -4.42 -0.96 -16.40
C VAL A 62 -5.72 -0.82 -17.19
N GLU A 63 -6.85 -0.65 -16.49
CA GLU A 63 -8.16 -0.51 -17.13
C GLU A 63 -8.26 0.72 -18.04
N ARG A 64 -7.56 1.80 -17.67
CA ARG A 64 -7.60 3.08 -18.37
C ARG A 64 -6.62 3.19 -19.53
N THR A 65 -5.65 2.29 -19.66
CA THR A 65 -4.55 2.42 -20.63
C THR A 65 -4.55 1.31 -21.68
N ILE A 66 -3.74 1.52 -22.74
CA ILE A 66 -3.49 0.54 -23.81
C ILE A 66 -2.89 -0.77 -23.25
N ASP A 67 -2.36 -0.75 -22.03
CA ASP A 67 -1.85 -1.93 -21.30
C ASP A 67 -2.91 -3.01 -21.07
N SER A 68 -4.20 -2.69 -21.11
CA SER A 68 -5.26 -3.71 -21.14
C SER A 68 -5.12 -4.67 -22.34
N THR A 69 -4.50 -4.25 -23.44
CA THR A 69 -4.23 -5.11 -24.61
C THR A 69 -2.97 -5.95 -24.40
N VAL A 70 -1.89 -5.35 -23.88
CA VAL A 70 -0.66 -6.08 -23.53
C VAL A 70 -0.93 -7.15 -22.46
N ILE A 71 -1.72 -6.81 -21.44
CA ILE A 71 -2.14 -7.75 -20.39
C ILE A 71 -3.06 -8.83 -20.96
N ARG A 72 -4.00 -8.49 -21.85
CA ARG A 72 -4.82 -9.51 -22.56
C ARG A 72 -3.96 -10.47 -23.37
N ASP A 73 -2.96 -9.97 -24.09
CA ASP A 73 -2.05 -10.78 -24.88
C ASP A 73 -1.20 -11.70 -23.99
N ALA A 74 -0.68 -11.16 -22.87
CA ALA A 74 0.06 -11.95 -21.88
C ALA A 74 -0.80 -13.04 -21.24
N VAL A 75 -2.06 -12.74 -20.89
CA VAL A 75 -3.02 -13.72 -20.36
C VAL A 75 -3.34 -14.80 -21.40
N ALA A 76 -3.56 -14.41 -22.67
CA ALA A 76 -3.83 -15.35 -23.75
C ALA A 76 -2.63 -16.27 -24.06
N ALA A 77 -1.39 -15.76 -23.91
CA ALA A 77 -0.17 -16.56 -24.06
C ALA A 77 0.00 -17.57 -22.91
N ALA A 78 -0.33 -17.19 -21.67
CA ALA A 78 -0.22 -18.07 -20.50
C ALA A 78 -1.25 -19.22 -20.46
N ALA A 79 -2.32 -19.13 -21.26
CA ALA A 79 -3.38 -20.15 -21.33
C ALA A 79 -3.10 -21.27 -22.36
N GLN A 80 -1.97 -21.21 -23.07
CA GLN A 80 -1.50 -22.24 -24.02
C GLN A 80 -0.53 -23.22 -23.34
#